data_AF-A0A933P8B7-F1
#
_entry.id   AF-A0A933P8B7-F1
#
_cell.length_a   1.000
_cell.length_b   1.000
_cell.length_c   1.000
_cell.angle_alpha   90.00
_cell.angle_beta   90.00
_cell.angle_gamma   90.00
#
_symmetry.space_group_name_H-M   'P 1'
#
loop_
_entity.id
_entity.type
_entity.pdbx_description
1 polymer ?
#
loop_
_entity_poly.entity_id
_entity_poly.type
_entity_poly.pdbx_seq_one_letter_code
_entity_poly.pdbx_strand_id
1 'polypeptide(L)'
;MPERQVRFTPSFFDRLDELLPAERGADGSLSATDFLLYELPRMRDLLAADFERNTLPADEPPVRLFVGAGALVKSVALYALVAPDGAVEVIWVLIDR
;
A
#
# COMPACT_ATOMS: atom_id res chain seq x y z
N MET A 1 16.61 9.64 8.91
CA MET A 1 17.01 9.66 7.49
C MET A 1 16.08 10.63 6.76
N PRO A 2 16.48 11.28 5.66
CA PRO A 2 15.51 12.06 4.87
C PRO A 2 14.38 11.13 4.40
N GLU A 3 13.15 11.64 4.36
CA GLU A 3 12.00 10.89 3.87
C GLU A 3 12.25 10.42 2.43
N ARG A 4 11.99 9.14 2.16
CA ARG A 4 12.07 8.59 0.80
C ARG A 4 10.81 8.94 0.03
N GLN A 5 10.98 9.25 -1.26
CA GLN A 5 9.83 9.33 -2.15
C GLN A 5 9.17 7.95 -2.25
N VAL A 6 7.85 7.92 -2.09
CA VAL A 6 7.04 6.70 -2.28
C VAL A 6 6.25 6.83 -3.56
N ARG A 7 6.34 5.83 -4.42
CA ARG A 7 5.63 5.74 -5.70
C ARG A 7 4.77 4.48 -5.72
N PHE A 8 3.62 4.57 -6.36
CA PHE A 8 2.72 3.46 -6.58
C PHE A 8 2.72 3.12 -8.06
N THR A 9 2.98 1.86 -8.40
CA THR A 9 3.04 1.43 -9.80
C THR A 9 1.64 1.27 -10.39
N PRO A 10 1.50 1.22 -11.73
CA PRO A 10 0.24 0.88 -12.38
C PRO A 10 -0.35 -0.45 -11.86
N SER A 11 0.48 -1.48 -11.67
CA SER A 11 0.05 -2.78 -11.15
C SER A 11 -0.59 -2.72 -9.76
N PHE A 12 -0.17 -1.77 -8.92
CA PHE A 12 -0.83 -1.52 -7.64
C PHE A 12 -2.27 -1.02 -7.85
N PHE A 13 -2.48 -0.08 -8.77
CA PHE A 13 -3.80 0.47 -9.06
C PHE A 13 -4.71 -0.54 -9.74
N ASP A 14 -4.20 -1.28 -10.74
CA ASP A 14 -4.94 -2.36 -11.39
C ASP A 14 -5.44 -3.37 -10.35
N ARG A 15 -4.57 -3.75 -9.41
CA ARG A 15 -4.93 -4.67 -8.33
C ARG A 15 -5.93 -4.05 -7.35
N LEU A 16 -5.82 -2.76 -7.05
CA LEU A 16 -6.76 -2.08 -6.16
C LEU A 16 -8.17 -2.07 -6.77
N ASP A 17 -8.29 -1.85 -8.07
CA ASP A 17 -9.56 -1.84 -8.81
C ASP A 17 -10.18 -3.25 -8.92
N GLU A 18 -9.35 -4.31 -8.96
CA GLU A 18 -9.85 -5.69 -8.86
C GLU A 18 -10.41 -6.02 -7.47
N LEU A 19 -9.85 -5.39 -6.43
CA LEU A 19 -10.27 -5.61 -5.06
C LEU A 19 -11.53 -4.78 -4.77
N LEU A 20 -11.47 -3.47 -4.94
CA LEU A 20 -12.51 -2.55 -4.48
C LEU A 20 -13.26 -1.92 -5.65
N PRO A 21 -14.59 -1.74 -5.55
CA PRO A 21 -15.33 -0.99 -6.54
C PRO A 21 -14.84 0.47 -6.60
N ALA A 22 -14.95 1.11 -7.76
CA ALA A 22 -14.53 2.50 -7.95
C ALA A 22 -15.30 3.49 -7.05
N GLU A 23 -16.60 3.23 -6.87
CA GLU A 23 -17.51 4.03 -6.05
C GLU A 23 -18.05 3.22 -4.87
N ARG A 24 -18.49 3.93 -3.83
CA ARG A 24 -19.05 3.33 -2.62
C ARG A 24 -20.37 2.64 -2.96
N GLY A 25 -20.52 1.39 -2.54
CA GLY A 25 -21.76 0.66 -2.72
C GLY A 25 -22.90 1.23 -1.88
N ALA A 26 -24.14 1.00 -2.30
CA ALA A 26 -25.34 1.45 -1.58
C ALA A 26 -25.47 0.84 -0.17
N ASP A 27 -24.79 -0.29 0.06
CA ASP A 27 -24.66 -0.97 1.35
C ASP A 27 -23.58 -0.37 2.26
N GLY A 28 -22.89 0.69 1.80
CA GLY A 28 -21.77 1.29 2.51
C GLY A 28 -20.44 0.56 2.31
N SER A 29 -20.37 -0.40 1.38
CA SER A 29 -19.12 -1.10 1.05
C SER A 29 -18.03 -0.13 0.59
N LEU A 30 -16.81 -0.39 1.08
CA LEU A 30 -15.65 0.44 0.83
C LEU A 30 -15.32 0.52 -0.67
N SER A 31 -15.00 1.72 -1.15
CA SER A 31 -14.50 1.94 -2.51
C SER A 31 -12.98 2.06 -2.58
N ALA A 32 -12.42 1.90 -3.79
CA ALA A 32 -11.02 2.20 -4.08
C ALA A 32 -10.70 3.67 -3.73
N THR A 33 -11.62 4.59 -4.03
CA THR A 33 -11.50 6.02 -3.68
C THR A 33 -11.38 6.22 -2.17
N ASP A 34 -12.21 5.55 -1.38
CA ASP A 34 -12.11 5.63 0.09
C ASP A 34 -10.75 5.11 0.59
N PHE A 35 -10.26 4.01 0.04
CA PHE A 35 -8.95 3.46 0.38
C PHE A 35 -7.81 4.45 0.08
N LEU A 36 -7.81 5.05 -1.12
CA LEU A 36 -6.80 6.02 -1.52
C LEU A 36 -6.80 7.27 -0.64
N LEU A 37 -7.98 7.72 -0.20
CA LEU A 37 -8.13 8.94 0.60
C LEU A 37 -7.83 8.73 2.09
N TYR A 38 -8.20 7.59 2.66
CA TYR A 38 -8.19 7.41 4.12
C TYR A 38 -7.17 6.37 4.62
N GLU A 39 -6.88 5.34 3.83
CA GLU A 39 -5.96 4.27 4.24
C GLU A 39 -4.53 4.53 3.77
N LEU A 40 -4.39 4.79 2.47
CA LEU A 40 -3.10 4.86 1.80
C LEU A 40 -2.16 5.95 2.34
N PRO A 41 -2.61 7.17 2.72
CA PRO A 41 -1.70 8.24 3.16
C PRO A 41 -0.85 7.85 4.36
N ARG A 42 -1.46 7.21 5.36
CA ARG A 42 -0.72 6.75 6.56
C ARG A 42 0.34 5.70 6.19
N MET A 43 -0.02 4.75 5.32
CA MET A 43 0.89 3.68 4.91
C MET A 43 2.06 4.25 4.10
N ARG A 44 1.78 5.18 3.18
CA ARG A 44 2.79 5.95 2.46
C ARG A 44 3.76 6.65 3.41
N ASP A 45 3.25 7.33 4.44
CA ASP A 45 4.09 8.09 5.38
C ASP A 45 5.03 7.18 6.17
N LEU A 46 4.56 6.00 6.59
CA LEU A 46 5.39 5.01 7.28
C LEU A 46 6.49 4.47 6.37
N LEU A 47 6.17 4.16 5.11
CA LEU A 47 7.14 3.73 4.12
C LEU A 47 8.18 4.81 3.80
N ALA A 48 7.76 6.07 3.73
CA ALA A 48 8.63 7.22 3.48
C ALA A 48 9.60 7.47 4.64
N ALA A 49 9.11 7.36 5.88
CA ALA A 49 9.87 7.68 7.08
C ALA A 49 10.99 6.67 7.37
N ASP A 50 10.70 5.37 7.28
CA ASP A 50 11.67 4.30 7.54
C ASP A 50 11.19 2.98 6.92
N PHE A 51 11.47 2.80 5.63
CA PHE A 51 11.02 1.64 4.86
C PHE A 51 11.43 0.32 5.50
N GLU A 52 12.71 0.15 5.83
CA GLU A 52 13.25 -1.10 6.35
C GLU A 52 12.66 -1.45 7.72
N ARG A 53 12.44 -0.46 8.59
CA ARG A 53 11.86 -0.70 9.91
C ARG A 53 10.36 -0.99 9.86
N ASN A 54 9.64 -0.41 8.90
CA ASN A 54 8.19 -0.60 8.76
C ASN A 54 7.80 -1.77 7.86
N THR A 55 8.78 -2.52 7.34
CA THR A 55 8.52 -3.67 6.46
C THR A 55 9.32 -4.89 6.86
N LEU A 56 8.82 -6.05 6.47
CA LEU A 56 9.48 -7.35 6.65
C LEU A 56 10.02 -7.83 5.31
N PRO A 57 11.18 -8.51 5.25
CA PRO A 57 11.63 -9.18 4.03
C PRO A 57 10.55 -10.14 3.51
N ALA A 58 10.26 -10.10 2.22
CA ALA A 58 9.44 -11.11 1.55
C ALA A 58 10.30 -12.32 1.14
N ASP A 59 9.65 -13.40 0.71
CA ASP A 59 10.33 -14.62 0.25
C ASP A 59 11.16 -14.38 -1.02
N GLU A 60 10.79 -13.37 -1.83
CA GLU A 60 11.50 -12.97 -3.05
C GLU A 60 12.24 -11.64 -2.84
N PRO A 61 13.54 -11.64 -2.52
CA PRO A 61 14.35 -10.43 -2.50
C PRO A 61 14.40 -9.77 -3.88
N PRO A 62 14.42 -8.42 -3.97
CA PRO A 62 14.54 -7.45 -2.88
C PRO A 62 13.19 -6.99 -2.28
N VAL A 63 12.10 -7.69 -2.55
CA VAL A 63 10.75 -7.27 -2.12
C VAL A 63 10.59 -7.37 -0.61
N ARG A 64 9.85 -6.42 -0.05
CA ARG A 64 9.48 -6.36 1.36
C ARG A 64 7.98 -6.12 1.49
N LEU A 65 7.38 -6.66 2.56
CA LEU A 65 5.99 -6.45 2.91
C LEU A 65 5.85 -5.41 4.02
N PHE A 66 5.01 -4.40 3.78
CA PHE A 66 4.31 -3.72 4.85
C PHE A 66 3.06 -4.51 5.21
N VAL A 67 2.78 -4.69 6.49
CA VAL A 67 1.51 -5.25 6.98
C VAL A 67 0.98 -4.35 8.08
N GLY A 68 -0.28 -3.93 7.96
CA GLY A 68 -0.92 -3.05 8.92
C GLY A 68 -2.42 -3.24 9.01
N ALA A 69 -3.00 -2.76 10.10
CA ALA A 69 -4.45 -2.58 10.21
C ALA A 69 -4.87 -1.26 9.56
N GLY A 70 -6.01 -1.26 8.87
CA GLY A 70 -6.63 -0.06 8.32
C GLY A 70 -7.64 0.56 9.28
N ALA A 71 -8.09 1.77 8.95
CA ALA A 71 -9.20 2.43 9.64
C ALA A 71 -10.58 1.94 9.16
N LEU A 72 -10.66 1.51 7.90
CA LEU A 72 -11.83 1.09 7.14
C LEU A 72 -11.73 -0.38 6.68
N VAL A 73 -10.53 -0.95 6.65
CA VAL A 73 -10.29 -2.37 6.36
C VAL A 73 -9.61 -3.07 7.53
N LYS A 74 -9.87 -4.37 7.68
CA LYS A 74 -9.33 -5.15 8.78
C LYS A 74 -7.82 -5.28 8.71
N SER A 75 -7.27 -5.55 7.52
CA SER A 75 -5.82 -5.55 7.31
C SER A 75 -5.43 -5.28 5.86
N VAL A 76 -4.22 -4.74 5.69
CA VAL A 76 -3.61 -4.43 4.40
C VAL A 76 -2.19 -4.97 4.38
N ALA A 77 -1.81 -5.55 3.25
CA ALA A 77 -0.41 -5.81 2.93
C ALA A 77 -0.02 -5.05 1.66
N LEU A 78 1.12 -4.36 1.70
CA LEU A 78 1.73 -3.72 0.54
C LEU A 78 3.07 -4.39 0.23
N TYR A 79 3.28 -4.75 -1.02
CA TYR A 79 4.55 -5.26 -1.50
C TYR A 79 5.32 -4.09 -2.10
N ALA A 80 6.56 -3.92 -1.66
CA ALA A 80 7.37 -2.81 -2.09
C ALA A 80 8.87 -3.16 -2.15
N LEU A 81 9.61 -2.38 -2.92
CA LEU A 81 11.06 -2.48 -3.03
C LEU A 81 11.68 -1.08 -3.13
N VAL A 82 12.99 -0.99 -2.89
CA VAL A 82 13.74 0.25 -3.12
C VAL A 82 14.25 0.24 -4.55
N ALA A 83 13.81 1.20 -5.35
CA ALA A 83 14.27 1.41 -6.71
C ALA A 83 15.73 1.89 -6.74
N PRO A 84 16.44 1.81 -7.89
CA PRO A 84 17.85 2.23 -7.99
C PRO A 84 18.11 3.69 -7.63
N ASP A 85 17.10 4.56 -7.75
CA ASP A 85 17.17 5.99 -7.38
C ASP A 85 16.86 6.25 -5.89
N GLY A 86 16.62 5.19 -5.11
CA GLY A 86 16.33 5.26 -3.68
C GLY A 86 14.86 5.49 -3.34
N ALA A 87 13.96 5.59 -4.33
CA ALA A 87 12.52 5.66 -4.08
C ALA A 87 11.97 4.31 -3.61
N VAL A 88 10.93 4.33 -2.77
CA VAL A 88 10.15 3.13 -2.44
C VAL A 88 9.07 2.97 -3.51
N GLU A 89 9.10 1.86 -4.23
CA GLU A 89 8.07 1.49 -5.20
C GLU A 89 7.14 0.44 -4.60
N VAL A 90 5.87 0.80 -4.45
CA VAL A 90 4.80 -0.09 -4.04
C VAL A 90 4.20 -0.73 -5.29
N ILE A 91 4.34 -2.05 -5.40
CA ILE A 91 4.07 -2.80 -6.63
C ILE A 91 2.76 -3.61 -6.57
N TRP A 92 2.28 -3.93 -5.38
CA TRP A 92 1.10 -4.79 -5.18
C TRP A 92 0.41 -4.52 -3.85
N VAL A 93 -0.88 -4.85 -3.77
CA VAL A 93 -1.70 -4.71 -2.56
C VAL A 93 -2.59 -5.94 -2.33
N LEU A 94 -2.74 -6.30 -1.05
CA LEU A 94 -3.74 -7.24 -0.56
C LEU A 94 -4.56 -6.56 0.55
N ILE A 95 -5.86 -6.83 0.58
CA ILE A 95 -6.80 -6.24 1.55
C ILE A 95 -7.68 -7.36 2.12
N ASP A 96 -7.70 -7.52 3.44
CA ASP A 96 -8.68 -8.32 4.17
C ASP A 96 -9.81 -7.41 4.67
N ARG A 97 -11.07 -7.81 4.43
CA ARG A 97 -12.28 -7.01 4.68
C ARG A 97 -13.12 -7.65 5.77
#